data_AF-A0A930X0G7-F1
#
_entry.id   AF-A0A930X0G7-F1
#
_cell.length_a   1.000
_cell.length_b   1.000
_cell.length_c   1.000
_cell.angle_alpha   90.00
_cell.angle_beta   90.00
_cell.angle_gamma   90.00
#
_symmetry.space_group_name_H-M   'P 1'
#
loop_
_entity.id
_entity.type
_entity.pdbx_description
1 polymer ?
#
loop_
_entity_poly.entity_id
_entity_poly.type
_entity_poly.pdbx_seq_one_letter_code
_entity_poly.pdbx_strand_id
1 'polypeptide(L)'
;LLATTKLQDLTAALVTQCKIPYEYAFMFTAALRFVPDFIAESHAVQEAQACRGLSLEGNFLKRMKSYASVIQPLLLKSLGRSETMALSLELRGFGGPTHSFAASVGLKTVDYAVIGALIVITVLLFLVV
;
A
#
# COMPACT_ATOMS: atom_id res chain seq x y z
N LEU A 1 5.61 -0.83 11.48
CA LEU A 1 4.20 -0.49 11.16
C LEU A 1 3.68 -1.25 9.95
N LEU A 2 4.16 -1.01 8.72
CA LEU A 2 3.65 -1.71 7.51
C LEU A 2 3.88 -3.23 7.48
N ALA A 3 4.95 -3.73 8.13
CA ALA A 3 5.22 -5.17 8.23
C ALA A 3 4.51 -5.86 9.43
N THR A 4 4.02 -5.09 10.40
CA THR A 4 3.46 -5.60 11.68
C THR A 4 1.94 -5.54 11.71
N THR A 5 1.32 -4.62 10.96
CA THR A 5 -0.12 -4.38 10.96
C THR A 5 -0.72 -4.85 9.64
N LYS A 6 -1.85 -5.58 9.68
CA LYS A 6 -2.56 -5.95 8.44
C LYS A 6 -3.05 -4.69 7.75
N LEU A 7 -2.92 -4.61 6.42
CA LEU A 7 -3.43 -3.45 5.66
C LEU A 7 -4.93 -3.20 5.90
N GLN A 8 -5.70 -4.23 6.25
CA GLN A 8 -7.11 -4.14 6.62
C GLN A 8 -7.33 -3.33 7.92
N ASP A 9 -6.47 -3.52 8.91
CA ASP A 9 -6.52 -2.80 10.19
C ASP A 9 -6.11 -1.33 10.00
N LEU A 10 -5.22 -1.07 9.02
CA LEU A 10 -4.84 0.28 8.60
C LEU A 10 -6.01 1.03 7.94
N THR A 11 -6.78 0.37 7.06
CA THR A 11 -7.96 0.97 6.43
C THR A 11 -8.98 1.40 7.48
N ALA A 12 -9.26 0.52 8.42
CA ALA A 12 -10.22 0.79 9.47
C ALA A 12 -9.73 1.89 10.43
N ALA A 13 -8.44 1.91 10.80
CA ALA A 13 -7.86 2.99 11.59
C ALA A 13 -7.92 4.36 10.86
N LEU A 14 -7.70 4.39 9.54
CA LEU A 14 -7.81 5.63 8.74
C LEU A 14 -9.24 6.16 8.68
N VAL A 15 -10.25 5.29 8.61
CA VAL A 15 -11.66 5.71 8.61
C VAL A 15 -12.12 6.13 10.01
N THR A 16 -11.79 5.35 11.04
CA THR A 16 -12.26 5.62 12.41
C THR A 16 -11.53 6.80 13.06
N GLN A 17 -10.23 6.92 12.83
CA GLN A 17 -9.40 7.93 13.51
C GLN A 17 -9.31 9.24 12.73
N CYS A 18 -9.17 9.18 11.39
CA CYS A 18 -9.04 10.38 10.55
C CYS A 18 -10.38 10.83 9.90
N LYS A 19 -11.49 10.11 10.10
CA LYS A 19 -12.83 10.42 9.54
C LYS A 19 -12.82 10.67 8.02
N ILE A 20 -11.97 9.94 7.30
CA ILE A 20 -11.91 10.00 5.84
C ILE A 20 -13.06 9.14 5.27
N PRO A 21 -13.75 9.58 4.19
CA PRO A 21 -14.75 8.74 3.53
C PRO A 21 -14.18 7.39 3.10
N TYR A 22 -14.99 6.34 3.20
CA TYR A 22 -14.57 4.95 2.99
C TYR A 22 -13.85 4.74 1.65
N GLU A 23 -14.31 5.38 0.58
CA GLU A 23 -13.75 5.26 -0.77
C GLU A 23 -12.28 5.70 -0.82
N TYR A 24 -11.93 6.83 -0.20
CA TYR A 24 -10.56 7.33 -0.17
C TYR A 24 -9.65 6.46 0.69
N ALA A 25 -10.13 6.00 1.85
CA ALA A 25 -9.37 5.09 2.70
C ALA A 25 -9.13 3.74 2.01
N PHE A 26 -10.14 3.23 1.29
CA PHE A 26 -10.02 2.03 0.47
C PHE A 26 -8.99 2.23 -0.66
N MET A 27 -9.07 3.33 -1.41
CA MET A 27 -8.09 3.64 -2.47
C MET A 27 -6.67 3.69 -1.93
N PHE A 28 -6.45 4.35 -0.78
CA PHE A 28 -5.13 4.45 -0.15
C PHE A 28 -4.58 3.08 0.25
N THR A 29 -5.40 2.25 0.90
CA THR A 29 -4.96 0.92 1.35
C THR A 29 -4.80 -0.08 0.21
N ALA A 30 -5.62 0.02 -0.84
CA ALA A 30 -5.43 -0.70 -2.09
C ALA A 30 -4.12 -0.30 -2.76
N ALA A 31 -3.81 0.99 -2.83
CA ALA A 31 -2.54 1.48 -3.39
C ALA A 31 -1.35 0.91 -2.62
N LEU A 32 -1.35 0.96 -1.29
CA LEU A 32 -0.30 0.38 -0.46
C LEU A 32 -0.13 -1.13 -0.66
N ARG A 33 -1.24 -1.86 -0.88
CA ARG A 33 -1.20 -3.29 -1.21
C ARG A 33 -0.60 -3.55 -2.59
N PHE A 34 -0.80 -2.65 -3.54
CA PHE A 34 -0.27 -2.80 -4.90
C PHE A 34 1.18 -2.39 -5.07
N VAL A 35 1.74 -1.57 -4.18
CA VAL A 35 3.18 -1.22 -4.20
C VAL A 35 4.10 -2.45 -4.29
N PRO A 36 3.99 -3.48 -3.41
CA PRO A 36 4.87 -4.65 -3.48
C PRO A 36 4.69 -5.45 -4.78
N ASP A 37 3.44 -5.64 -5.23
CA ASP A 37 3.15 -6.33 -6.49
C ASP A 37 3.74 -5.56 -7.69
N PHE A 38 3.62 -4.23 -7.67
CA PHE A 38 4.12 -3.34 -8.72
C PHE A 38 5.64 -3.38 -8.83
N ILE A 39 6.35 -3.44 -7.69
CA ILE A 39 7.82 -3.58 -7.67
C ILE A 39 8.22 -4.91 -8.29
N ALA A 40 7.58 -6.02 -7.89
CA ALA A 40 7.87 -7.33 -8.45
C ALA A 40 7.61 -7.39 -9.97
N GLU A 41 6.51 -6.79 -10.42
CA GLU A 41 6.15 -6.69 -11.83
C GLU A 41 7.14 -5.81 -12.61
N SER A 42 7.59 -4.69 -12.03
CA SER A 42 8.62 -3.84 -12.61
C SER A 42 9.93 -4.61 -12.84
N HIS A 43 10.37 -5.39 -11.85
CA HIS A 43 11.55 -6.25 -12.00
C HIS A 43 11.38 -7.29 -13.11
N ALA A 44 10.23 -7.96 -13.18
CA ALA A 44 9.95 -8.93 -14.25
C ALA A 44 9.96 -8.29 -15.65
N VAL A 45 9.41 -7.08 -15.79
CA VAL A 45 9.44 -6.34 -17.08
C VAL A 45 10.87 -5.92 -17.41
N GLN A 46 11.66 -5.46 -16.44
CA GLN A 46 13.05 -5.10 -16.66
C GLN A 46 13.88 -6.29 -17.13
N GLU A 47 13.72 -7.45 -16.49
CA GLU A 47 14.40 -8.69 -16.87
C GLU A 47 13.98 -9.17 -18.27
N ALA A 48 12.68 -9.10 -18.59
CA ALA A 48 12.19 -9.43 -19.92
C ALA A 48 12.77 -8.51 -21.02
N GLN A 49 12.95 -7.23 -20.72
CA GLN A 49 13.60 -6.29 -21.65
C GLN A 49 15.12 -6.55 -21.74
N ALA A 50 15.78 -6.94 -20.64
CA ALA A 50 17.18 -7.34 -20.65
C ALA A 50 17.42 -8.54 -21.59
N CYS A 51 16.52 -9.53 -21.58
CA CYS A 51 16.53 -10.67 -22.53
C CYS A 51 16.34 -10.23 -24.00
N ARG A 52 15.63 -9.13 -24.25
CA ARG A 52 15.48 -8.53 -25.60
C ARG A 52 16.69 -7.70 -26.03
N GLY A 53 17.77 -7.68 -25.24
CA GLY A 53 19.01 -6.97 -25.53
C GLY A 53 18.99 -5.48 -25.16
N LEU A 54 17.99 -5.01 -24.40
CA LEU A 54 18.02 -3.66 -23.84
C LEU A 54 19.05 -3.58 -22.71
N SER A 55 20.22 -3.03 -23.01
CA SER A 55 21.21 -2.65 -21.99
C SER A 55 20.78 -1.35 -21.31
N LEU A 56 20.68 -1.36 -19.97
CA LEU A 56 20.56 -0.12 -19.18
C LEU A 56 21.90 0.61 -19.02
N GLU A 57 22.99 0.03 -19.54
CA GLU A 57 24.32 0.61 -19.56
C GLU A 57 24.57 1.43 -20.83
N GLY A 58 25.15 2.63 -20.66
CA GLY A 58 25.51 3.56 -21.72
C GLY A 58 25.21 5.05 -21.42
N ASN A 59 25.28 5.90 -22.45
CA ASN A 59 25.01 7.34 -22.39
C ASN A 59 23.63 7.68 -21.80
N PHE A 60 23.52 8.82 -21.12
CA PHE A 60 22.28 9.31 -20.49
C PHE A 60 21.06 9.30 -21.44
N LEU A 61 21.25 9.72 -22.71
CA LEU A 61 20.20 9.67 -23.74
C LEU A 61 19.74 8.24 -24.07
N LYS A 62 20.68 7.29 -24.18
CA LYS A 62 20.35 5.88 -24.47
C LYS A 62 19.60 5.27 -23.28
N ARG A 63 20.02 5.61 -22.06
CA ARG A 63 19.39 5.17 -20.83
C ARG A 63 17.94 5.68 -20.69
N MET A 64 17.69 6.95 -20.99
CA MET A 64 16.33 7.51 -21.02
C MET A 64 15.42 6.79 -22.04
N LYS A 65 15.93 6.53 -23.25
CA LYS A 65 15.16 5.80 -24.28
C LYS A 65 14.89 4.34 -23.86
N SER A 66 15.85 3.68 -23.22
CA SER A 66 15.66 2.34 -22.67
C SER A 66 14.59 2.30 -21.57
N TYR A 67 14.56 3.30 -20.67
CA TYR A 67 13.51 3.40 -19.65
C TYR A 67 12.13 3.62 -20.26
N ALA A 68 12.00 4.47 -21.29
CA ALA A 68 10.73 4.66 -21.97
C ALA A 68 10.16 3.34 -22.54
N SER A 69 11.03 2.46 -23.06
CA SER A 69 10.63 1.13 -23.56
C SER A 69 10.17 0.15 -22.48
N VAL A 70 10.59 0.33 -21.23
CA VAL A 70 10.13 -0.47 -20.06
C VAL A 70 8.82 0.10 -19.51
N ILE A 71 8.67 1.42 -19.52
CA ILE A 71 7.49 2.12 -19.01
C ILE A 71 6.24 1.79 -19.85
N GLN A 72 6.34 1.79 -21.17
CA GLN A 72 5.20 1.51 -22.05
C GLN A 72 4.49 0.16 -21.77
N PRO A 73 5.17 -1.00 -21.73
CA PRO A 73 4.52 -2.28 -21.43
C PRO A 73 3.99 -2.35 -20.00
N LEU A 74 4.69 -1.74 -19.05
CA LEU A 74 4.28 -1.71 -17.65
C LEU A 74 3.01 -0.87 -17.43
N LEU A 75 2.90 0.27 -18.11
CA LEU A 75 1.70 1.10 -18.10
C LEU A 75 0.48 0.37 -18.68
N LEU A 76 0.64 -0.28 -19.83
CA LEU A 76 -0.46 -1.05 -20.46
C LEU A 76 -0.95 -2.16 -19.54
N LYS A 77 -0.02 -2.86 -18.87
CA LYS A 77 -0.35 -3.93 -17.93
C LYS A 77 -1.05 -3.40 -16.66
N SER A 78 -0.56 -2.29 -16.12
CA SER A 78 -1.17 -1.61 -14.97
C SER A 78 -2.58 -1.09 -15.28
N LEU A 79 -2.81 -0.58 -16.49
CA LEU A 79 -4.11 -0.07 -16.90
C LEU A 79 -5.16 -1.20 -16.98
N GLY A 80 -4.84 -2.31 -17.66
CA GLY A 80 -5.74 -3.46 -17.72
C GLY A 80 -6.02 -4.07 -16.33
N ARG A 81 -5.03 -4.06 -15.43
CA ARG A 81 -5.24 -4.45 -14.03
C ARG A 81 -6.19 -3.50 -13.29
N SER A 82 -6.09 -2.20 -13.53
CA SER A 82 -6.99 -1.20 -12.95
C SER A 82 -8.43 -1.41 -13.44
N GLU A 83 -8.63 -1.64 -14.74
CA GLU A 83 -9.95 -1.89 -15.33
C GLU A 83 -10.61 -3.16 -14.76
N THR A 84 -9.86 -4.26 -14.71
CA THR A 84 -10.35 -5.52 -14.13
C THR A 84 -10.67 -5.39 -12.64
N MET A 85 -9.89 -4.61 -11.89
CA MET A 85 -10.19 -4.31 -10.49
C MET A 85 -11.44 -3.44 -10.35
N ALA A 86 -11.59 -2.39 -11.15
CA ALA A 86 -12.75 -1.51 -11.13
C ALA A 86 -14.04 -2.31 -11.41
N LEU A 87 -14.04 -3.12 -12.48
CA LEU A 87 -15.16 -4.00 -12.80
C LEU A 87 -15.47 -4.98 -11.65
N SER A 88 -14.44 -5.54 -11.02
CA SER A 88 -14.62 -6.43 -9.86
C SER A 88 -15.22 -5.75 -8.64
N LEU A 89 -14.94 -4.45 -8.44
CA LEU A 89 -15.50 -3.64 -7.36
C LEU A 89 -16.96 -3.28 -7.65
N GLU A 90 -17.27 -2.89 -8.88
CA GLU A 90 -18.64 -2.61 -9.33
C GLU A 90 -19.54 -3.84 -9.18
N LEU A 91 -19.06 -5.01 -9.61
CA LEU A 91 -19.78 -6.29 -9.45
C LEU A 91 -20.05 -6.66 -7.98
N ARG A 92 -19.22 -6.16 -7.05
CA ARG A 92 -19.40 -6.35 -5.61
C ARG A 92 -20.27 -5.27 -4.95
N GLY A 93 -20.77 -4.30 -5.72
CA GLY A 93 -21.57 -3.20 -5.19
C GLY A 93 -20.76 -2.13 -4.43
N PHE A 94 -19.48 -1.97 -4.78
CA PHE A 94 -18.67 -0.87 -4.24
C PHE A 94 -19.29 0.49 -4.63
N GLY A 95 -19.41 1.42 -3.67
CA GLY A 95 -20.11 2.70 -3.85
C GLY A 95 -21.52 2.77 -3.26
N GLY A 96 -22.05 1.68 -2.68
CA GLY A 96 -23.32 1.70 -1.94
C GLY A 96 -23.24 2.45 -0.60
N PRO A 97 -24.37 2.92 -0.04
CA PRO A 97 -24.41 3.78 1.17
C PRO A 97 -24.02 3.09 2.48
N THR A 98 -23.87 1.76 2.48
CA THR A 98 -23.50 0.99 3.68
C THR A 98 -22.19 0.24 3.43
N HIS A 99 -21.27 0.36 4.38
CA HIS A 99 -19.97 -0.31 4.33
C HIS A 99 -19.77 -1.04 5.66
N SER A 100 -19.40 -2.31 5.60
CA SER A 100 -19.11 -3.14 6.78
C SER A 100 -17.60 -3.41 6.83
N PHE A 101 -16.95 -3.02 7.92
CA PHE A 101 -15.57 -3.41 8.18
C PHE A 101 -15.56 -4.78 8.85
N ALA A 102 -14.94 -5.77 8.20
CA ALA A 102 -14.75 -7.11 8.78
C ALA A 102 -13.69 -7.13 9.90
N ALA A 103 -12.84 -6.10 9.97
CA ALA A 103 -11.82 -5.95 11.00
C ALA A 103 -12.30 -4.95 12.06
N SER A 104 -12.51 -5.42 13.28
CA SER A 104 -12.73 -4.56 14.43
C SER A 104 -11.39 -3.95 14.87
N VAL A 105 -11.23 -2.64 14.66
CA VAL A 105 -10.15 -1.87 15.28
C VAL A 105 -10.56 -1.56 16.71
N GLY A 106 -10.60 -2.60 17.54
CA GLY A 106 -10.69 -2.46 18.98
C GLY A 106 -9.28 -2.48 19.55
N LEU A 107 -8.95 -1.51 20.39
CA LEU A 107 -7.73 -1.55 21.21
C LEU A 107 -7.72 -2.87 21.97
N LYS A 108 -6.68 -3.68 21.74
CA LYS A 108 -6.54 -4.92 22.49
C LYS A 108 -6.09 -4.59 23.91
N THR A 109 -6.41 -5.45 24.87
CA THR A 109 -5.94 -5.32 26.26
C THR A 109 -4.42 -5.18 26.38
N VAL A 110 -3.69 -5.68 25.39
CA VAL A 110 -2.23 -5.52 25.25
C VAL A 110 -1.83 -4.06 25.00
N ASP A 111 -2.61 -3.28 24.24
CA ASP A 111 -2.31 -1.87 23.95
C ASP A 111 -2.41 -1.02 25.22
N TYR A 112 -3.37 -1.30 26.10
CA TYR A 112 -3.49 -0.65 27.40
C TYR A 112 -2.32 -0.98 28.34
N ALA A 113 -1.85 -2.23 28.34
CA ALA A 113 -0.70 -2.63 29.15
C ALA A 113 0.59 -1.92 28.70
N VAL A 114 0.79 -1.78 27.37
CA VAL A 114 1.95 -1.07 26.80
C VAL A 114 1.90 0.42 27.11
N ILE A 115 0.73 1.06 26.98
CA ILE A 115 0.57 2.48 27.34
C ILE A 115 0.86 2.70 28.83
N GLY A 116 0.36 1.82 29.71
CA GLY A 116 0.63 1.87 31.14
C GLY A 116 2.12 1.75 31.46
N ALA A 117 2.81 0.77 30.86
CA ALA A 117 4.24 0.59 31.04
C ALA A 117 5.06 1.80 30.56
N LEU A 118 4.67 2.42 29.44
CA LEU A 118 5.36 3.59 28.88
C LEU A 118 5.20 4.82 29.79
N ILE A 119 4.01 5.03 30.36
CA ILE A 119 3.77 6.10 31.35
C ILE A 119 4.62 5.88 32.60
N VAL A 120 4.65 4.65 33.13
CA VAL A 120 5.45 4.31 34.33
C VAL A 120 6.94 4.55 34.09
N ILE A 121 7.46 4.13 32.93
CA ILE A 121 8.86 4.37 32.56
C ILE A 121 9.15 5.88 32.48
N THR A 122 8.25 6.66 31.87
CA THR A 122 8.43 8.12 31.74
C THR A 122 8.43 8.81 33.11
N VAL A 123 7.54 8.42 34.01
CA VAL A 123 7.47 8.97 35.38
C VAL A 123 8.70 8.59 36.19
N LEU A 124 9.17 7.34 36.11
CA LEU A 124 10.41 6.91 36.77
C LEU A 124 11.63 7.68 36.28
N LEU A 125 11.73 7.94 34.98
CA LEU A 125 12.83 8.71 34.40
C LEU A 125 12.82 10.16 34.92
N PHE A 126 11.64 10.78 35.01
CA PHE A 126 11.50 12.15 35.52
C PHE A 126 11.73 12.28 37.03
N LEU A 127 11.58 11.19 37.80
CA LEU A 127 11.86 11.14 39.23
C LEU A 127 13.34 10.86 39.54
N VAL A 128 14.05 10.26 38.59
CA VAL A 128 15.48 9.90 38.70
C VAL A 128 16.39 11.04 38.21
N VAL A 129 15.90 11.89 37.30
CA VAL A 129 16.55 13.15 36.86
C VAL A 129 16.25 14.26 37.84
#